data_AF-A0A942E3M0-F1
#
_entry.id   AF-A0A942E3M0-F1
#
_cell.length_a   1.000
_cell.length_b   1.000
_cell.length_c   1.000
_cell.angle_alpha   90.00
_cell.angle_beta   90.00
_cell.angle_gamma   90.00
#
_symmetry.space_group_name_H-M   'P 1'
#
loop_
_entity.id
_entity.type
_entity.pdbx_description
1 polymer ?
#
loop_
_entity_poly.entity_id
_entity_poly.type
_entity_poly.pdbx_seq_one_letter_code
_entity_poly.pdbx_strand_id
1 'polypeptide(L)' 'MHDLSASHRIFLNDPSFEVRDDAKMQLVERRAVFEAVSYLRDQGFAPEEVERCLVRFFYVDLDLLNEALTEH' A
#
# COMPACT_ATOMS: atom_id res chain seq x y z
N MET A 1 30.31 4.17 4.75
CA MET A 1 29.38 3.20 5.36
C MET A 1 28.38 3.99 6.18
N HIS A 2 27.21 4.31 5.61
CA HIS A 2 26.07 4.81 6.38
C HIS A 2 24.92 3.84 6.15
N ASP A 3 24.61 3.09 7.20
CA ASP A 3 23.46 2.20 7.28
C ASP A 3 22.22 3.07 7.53
N LEU A 4 21.39 3.23 6.50
CA LEU A 4 20.11 3.96 6.53
C LEU A 4 18.91 3.01 6.38
N SER A 5 19.11 1.71 6.61
CA SER A 5 18.10 0.67 6.34
C SER A 5 17.12 0.45 7.50
N ALA A 6 17.46 0.88 8.71
CA ALA A 6 16.70 0.52 9.91
C ALA A 6 15.46 1.38 10.21
N SER A 7 15.35 2.59 9.64
CA SER A 7 14.32 3.56 10.08
C SER A 7 12.98 3.47 9.34
N HIS A 8 12.89 2.73 8.23
CA HIS A 8 11.62 2.56 7.50
C HIS A 8 10.76 1.39 7.99
N ARG A 9 11.32 0.44 8.76
CA ARG A 9 10.64 -0.81 9.15
C ARG A 9 9.72 -0.69 10.37
N ILE A 10 9.74 0.44 11.09
CA ILE A 10 8.97 0.57 12.34
C ILE A 10 7.49 0.92 12.07
N PHE A 11 7.17 1.59 10.96
CA PHE A 11 5.80 2.02 10.67
C PHE A 11 4.87 0.88 10.21
N LEU A 12 5.42 -0.23 9.69
CA LEU A 12 4.62 -1.35 9.18
C LEU A 12 4.25 -2.38 10.26
N ASN A 13 4.92 -2.37 11.41
CA ASN A 13 4.78 -3.42 12.43
C ASN A 13 4.27 -2.90 13.78
N ASP A 14 3.71 -1.70 13.82
CA ASP A 14 3.10 -1.15 15.02
C ASP A 14 1.70 -1.78 15.24
N PRO A 15 1.49 -2.57 16.32
CA PRO A 15 0.21 -3.21 16.61
C PRO A 15 -0.81 -2.23 17.22
N SER A 16 -0.41 -1.00 17.56
CA SER A 16 -1.31 0.05 18.05
C SER A 16 -2.07 0.76 16.94
N PHE A 17 -1.77 0.47 15.67
CA PHE A 17 -2.68 0.76 14.57
C PHE A 17 -3.81 -0.28 14.56
N GLU A 18 -4.57 -0.33 15.65
CA GLU A 18 -5.92 -0.87 15.67
C GLU A 18 -6.73 -0.02 14.70
N VAL A 19 -6.76 -0.47 13.44
CA VAL A 19 -7.70 -0.01 12.43
C VAL A 19 -9.07 -0.18 13.07
N ARG A 20 -9.68 0.92 13.51
CA ARG A 20 -11.09 0.96 13.89
C ARG A 20 -11.86 0.27 12.77
N ASP A 21 -12.37 -0.92 13.06
CA ASP A 21 -12.79 -1.95 12.12
C ASP A 21 -14.08 -1.60 11.35
N ASP A 22 -14.65 -0.41 11.51
CA ASP A 22 -16.00 -0.11 11.01
C ASP A 22 -16.10 0.55 9.63
N ALA A 23 -14.99 0.90 8.97
CA ALA A 23 -15.05 1.37 7.58
C ALA A 23 -13.69 1.29 6.86
N LYS A 24 -13.26 0.10 6.46
CA LYS A 24 -12.29 0.01 5.36
C LYS A 24 -12.91 0.70 4.14
N MET A 25 -12.33 1.81 3.70
CA MET A 25 -12.81 2.50 2.51
C MET A 25 -12.64 1.59 1.29
N GLN A 26 -13.67 1.49 0.47
CA GLN A 26 -13.62 0.71 -0.76
C GLN A 26 -12.80 1.47 -1.79
N LEU A 27 -11.64 0.91 -2.15
CA LEU A 27 -10.81 1.39 -3.24
C LEU A 27 -11.08 0.50 -4.45
N VAL A 28 -12.31 0.58 -4.96
CA VAL A 28 -12.81 -0.25 -6.08
C VAL A 28 -12.75 0.46 -7.43
N GLU A 29 -12.51 1.77 -7.44
CA GLU A 29 -12.36 2.52 -8.68
C GLU A 29 -10.98 2.29 -9.30
N ARG A 30 -10.94 1.73 -10.52
CA ARG A 30 -9.71 1.49 -11.31
C ARG A 30 -8.77 2.69 -11.29
N ARG A 31 -9.29 3.89 -11.54
CA ARG A 31 -8.46 5.10 -11.54
C ARG A 31 -7.83 5.38 -10.17
N ALA A 32 -8.59 5.20 -9.08
CA ALA A 32 -8.09 5.43 -7.73
C ALA A 32 -7.03 4.39 -7.32
N VAL A 33 -7.18 3.13 -7.74
CA VAL A 33 -6.19 2.07 -7.51
C VAL A 33 -4.88 2.40 -8.23
N PHE A 34 -4.93 2.73 -9.51
CA PHE A 34 -3.74 3.08 -10.30
C PHE A 34 -3.06 4.35 -9.76
N GLU A 35 -3.84 5.37 -9.37
CA GLU A 35 -3.29 6.59 -8.78
C GLU A 35 -2.60 6.31 -7.44
N ALA A 36 -3.20 5.49 -6.58
CA ALA A 36 -2.60 5.10 -5.30
C ALA A 36 -1.32 4.28 -5.50
N VAL A 37 -1.30 3.33 -6.45
CA VAL A 37 -0.11 2.55 -6.79
C VAL A 37 0.99 3.44 -7.34
N SER A 38 0.69 4.32 -8.30
CA SER A 38 1.67 5.27 -8.86
C SER A 38 2.22 6.18 -7.76
N TYR A 39 1.35 6.75 -6.93
CA TYR A 39 1.76 7.61 -5.82
C TYR A 39 2.71 6.89 -4.86
N LEU A 40 2.37 5.67 -4.42
CA LEU A 40 3.23 4.93 -3.49
C LEU A 40 4.56 4.51 -4.15
N ARG A 41 4.56 4.17 -5.44
CA ARG A 41 5.81 3.88 -6.17
C ARG A 41 6.68 5.12 -6.36
N ASP A 42 6.09 6.28 -6.63
CA ASP A 42 6.81 7.56 -6.69
C ASP A 42 7.41 7.95 -5.33
N GLN A 43 6.79 7.52 -4.22
CA GLN A 43 7.37 7.65 -2.89
C GLN A 43 8.51 6.65 -2.60
N GLY A 44 8.79 5.73 -3.52
CA GLY A 44 9.89 4.75 -3.42
C GLY A 44 9.52 3.42 -2.77
N PHE A 45 8.23 3.12 -2.60
CA PHE A 45 7.79 1.82 -2.08
C PHE A 45 7.97 0.72 -3.12
N ALA A 46 8.44 -0.46 -2.68
CA ALA A 46 8.50 -1.63 -3.55
C ALA A 46 7.08 -2.16 -3.85
N PRO A 47 6.85 -2.82 -5.01
CA PRO A 47 5.53 -3.33 -5.39
C PRO A 47 4.85 -4.17 -4.29
N GLU A 48 5.63 -5.02 -3.62
CA GLU A 48 5.18 -5.90 -2.53
C GLU A 48 4.80 -5.15 -1.25
N GLU A 49 5.36 -3.96 -1.05
CA GLU A 49 5.02 -3.07 0.08
C GLU A 49 3.77 -2.25 -0.25
N VAL A 50 3.63 -1.80 -1.50
CA VAL A 50 2.44 -1.13 -2.02
C VAL A 50 1.22 -2.05 -1.86
N GLU A 51 1.34 -3.30 -2.30
CA GLU A 51 0.28 -4.31 -2.18
C GLU A 51 -0.15 -4.50 -0.71
N ARG A 52 0.82 -4.72 0.18
CA ARG A 52 0.57 -4.91 1.61
C ARG A 52 -0.09 -3.69 2.26
N CYS A 53 0.30 -2.48 1.88
CA CYS A 53 -0.33 -1.26 2.35
C CYS A 53 -1.79 -1.16 1.89
N LEU A 54 -2.03 -1.35 0.59
CA LEU A 54 -3.38 -1.18 0.03
C LEU A 54 -4.36 -2.21 0.57
N VAL A 55 -3.98 -3.49 0.64
CA VAL A 55 -4.85 -4.57 1.16
C VAL A 55 -5.09 -4.45 2.68
N ARG A 56 -4.15 -3.85 3.42
CA ARG A 56 -4.28 -3.66 4.87
C ARG A 56 -5.26 -2.54 5.22
N PHE A 57 -5.21 -1.43 4.48
CA PHE A 57 -5.99 -0.23 4.79
C PHE A 57 -7.29 -0.10 3.97
N PHE A 58 -7.36 -0.71 2.78
CA PHE A 58 -8.49 -0.58 1.87
C PHE A 58 -9.06 -1.94 1.45
N TYR A 59 -10.34 -1.96 1.10
CA TYR A 59 -10.91 -3.05 0.30
C TYR A 59 -10.62 -2.76 -1.17
N VAL A 60 -9.61 -3.41 -1.72
CA VAL A 60 -9.16 -3.29 -3.10
C VAL A 60 -9.38 -4.61 -3.83
N ASP A 61 -9.76 -4.53 -5.10
CA ASP A 61 -9.83 -5.68 -5.99
C ASP A 61 -8.40 -6.16 -6.31
N LEU A 62 -8.09 -7.42 -6.00
CA LEU A 62 -6.73 -7.96 -6.14
C LEU A 62 -6.33 -8.12 -7.61
N ASP A 63 -7.26 -8.42 -8.51
CA ASP A 63 -6.97 -8.50 -9.95
C ASP A 63 -6.62 -7.11 -10.49
N LEU A 64 -7.37 -6.10 -10.06
CA LEU A 64 -7.15 -4.69 -10.40
C LEU A 64 -5.83 -4.15 -9.84
N LEU A 65 -5.51 -4.51 -8.60
CA LEU A 65 -4.26 -4.13 -7.95
C LEU A 65 -3.07 -4.77 -8.67
N ASN A 66 -3.17 -6.05 -9.01
CA ASN A 66 -2.12 -6.76 -9.73
C ASN A 66 -1.91 -6.20 -11.15
N GLU A 67 -3.00 -5.82 -11.84
CA GLU A 67 -2.94 -5.09 -13.10
C GLU A 67 -2.16 -3.78 -12.95
N ALA A 68 -2.52 -2.95 -11.96
CA ALA A 68 -1.86 -1.67 -11.68
C ALA A 68 -0.38 -1.82 -11.30
N LEU A 69 -0.01 -2.89 -10.59
CA LEU A 69 1.37 -3.19 -10.22
C LEU A 69 2.21 -3.68 -11.42
N THR A 70 1.57 -4.31 -12.41
CA THR A 70 2.24 -4.88 -13.59
C THR A 70 2.38 -3.87 -14.75
N GLU A 71 1.43 -2.93 -14.89
CA GLU A 71 1.46 -1.91 -15.96
C GLU A 71 2.49 -0.79 -15.74
N HIS A 72 2.96 -0.60 -14.50
CA HIS A 72 3.90 0.46 -14.10
C HIS A 72 5.28 -0.09 -13.71
#